data_AF-A0A0C1LGH1-F1
#
_entry.id   AF-A0A0C1LGH1-F1
#
_cell.length_a   1.000
_cell.length_b   1.000
_cell.length_c   1.000
_cell.angle_alpha   90.00
_cell.angle_beta   90.00
_cell.angle_gamma   90.00
#
_symmetry.space_group_name_H-M   'P 1'
#
loop_
_entity.id
_entity.type
_entity.pdbx_description
1 polymer ?
#
loop_
_entity_poly.entity_id
_entity_poly.type
_entity_poly.pdbx_seq_one_letter_code
_entity_poly.pdbx_strand_id
1 'polypeptide(L)'
;MNKARITLLSVLMTGSSLIYGIDSNAQSGTVASAKEIRGATPYYEIPNEAPAKLIVDDPLPHLLAKGVVWIQWRVENVHIAPVFGKAALGVSPRLGHLHVQVDDLPWWWADPSNINTIDLAGLPPGPHKIKVTLVNANHEAFPGQSRIVKFTIPEGAVSDHSH
;
A
#
# COMPACT_ATOMS: atom_id res chain seq x y z
N MET A 1 28.68 -66.96 -9.91
CA MET A 1 28.11 -67.79 -11.01
C MET A 1 26.61 -67.92 -10.80
N ASN A 2 25.87 -68.06 -11.91
CA ASN A 2 24.42 -68.22 -12.08
C ASN A 2 23.51 -66.98 -12.06
N LYS A 3 23.21 -66.56 -13.30
CA LYS A 3 22.04 -65.80 -13.72
C LYS A 3 20.78 -66.66 -13.54
N ALA A 4 19.69 -66.05 -13.11
CA ALA A 4 18.35 -66.49 -13.50
C ALA A 4 17.51 -65.24 -13.80
N ARG A 5 17.20 -65.07 -15.09
CA ARG A 5 16.22 -64.11 -15.62
C ARG A 5 14.83 -64.62 -15.25
N ILE A 6 13.98 -63.71 -14.76
CA ILE A 6 12.53 -63.86 -14.87
C ILE A 6 12.05 -62.72 -15.77
N THR A 7 11.53 -63.10 -16.92
CA THR A 7 10.78 -62.24 -17.85
C THR A 7 9.31 -62.55 -17.62
N LEU A 8 8.46 -61.51 -17.49
CA LEU A 8 7.03 -61.43 -17.85
C LEU A 8 6.49 -60.15 -17.18
N LEU A 9 5.62 -59.32 -17.74
CA LEU A 9 4.91 -59.27 -19.01
C LEU A 9 4.51 -57.79 -19.17
N SER A 10 4.84 -57.15 -20.29
CA SER A 10 4.46 -55.75 -20.56
C SER A 10 2.97 -55.65 -20.88
N VAL A 11 2.20 -54.99 -20.01
CA VAL A 11 0.86 -54.47 -20.37
C VAL A 11 1.06 -53.05 -20.88
N LEU A 12 0.94 -52.87 -22.19
CA LEU A 12 0.74 -51.54 -22.78
C LEU A 12 -0.67 -51.06 -22.39
N MET A 13 -0.74 -50.06 -21.52
CA MET A 13 -1.89 -49.16 -21.42
C MET A 13 -1.51 -47.88 -22.16
N THR A 14 -1.99 -47.72 -23.39
CA THR A 14 -1.96 -46.46 -24.13
C THR A 14 -2.97 -45.52 -23.51
N GLY A 15 -2.56 -44.79 -22.47
CA GLY A 15 -3.29 -43.64 -21.95
C GLY A 15 -2.78 -42.37 -22.63
N SER A 16 -3.47 -41.93 -23.69
CA SER A 16 -3.30 -40.58 -24.23
C SER A 16 -3.82 -39.57 -23.22
N SER A 17 -2.94 -39.07 -22.35
CA SER A 17 -3.21 -37.87 -21.58
C SER A 17 -2.80 -36.68 -22.43
N LEU A 18 -3.80 -35.95 -22.94
CA LEU A 18 -3.60 -34.57 -23.39
C LEU A 18 -3.09 -33.76 -22.20
N ILE A 19 -1.79 -33.53 -22.16
CA ILE A 19 -1.18 -32.47 -21.37
C ILE A 19 -1.59 -31.16 -22.01
N TYR A 20 -2.70 -30.57 -21.54
CA TYR A 20 -2.85 -29.13 -21.60
C TYR A 20 -1.70 -28.55 -20.79
N GLY A 21 -0.73 -27.97 -21.49
CA GLY A 21 0.33 -27.18 -20.89
C GLY A 21 -0.32 -26.03 -20.12
N ILE A 22 -0.51 -26.23 -18.82
CA ILE A 22 -0.42 -25.13 -17.87
C ILE A 22 1.05 -24.78 -17.88
N ASP A 23 1.41 -23.75 -18.65
CA ASP A 23 2.60 -22.96 -18.40
C ASP A 23 2.46 -22.43 -16.96
N SER A 24 2.92 -23.24 -16.00
CA SER A 24 3.17 -22.79 -14.65
C SER A 24 4.38 -21.88 -14.72
N ASN A 25 4.17 -20.66 -15.21
CA ASN A 25 5.05 -19.55 -14.94
C ASN A 25 4.80 -19.15 -13.47
N ALA A 26 5.13 -20.09 -12.57
CA ALA A 26 5.27 -19.84 -11.16
C ALA A 26 6.50 -18.95 -11.03
N GLN A 27 6.26 -17.65 -11.15
CA GLN A 27 7.22 -16.62 -10.84
C GLN A 27 7.59 -16.85 -9.37
N SER A 28 8.69 -17.56 -9.13
CA SER A 28 9.30 -17.76 -7.82
C SER A 28 9.86 -16.42 -7.36
N GLY A 29 8.96 -15.47 -7.10
CA GLY A 29 9.27 -14.24 -6.40
C GLY A 29 9.56 -14.58 -4.95
N THR A 30 10.72 -14.19 -4.45
CA THR A 30 10.97 -14.14 -3.01
C THR A 30 9.85 -13.34 -2.37
N VAL A 31 9.07 -13.97 -1.47
CA VAL A 31 8.05 -13.27 -0.70
C VAL A 31 8.76 -12.21 0.14
N ALA A 32 8.32 -10.96 0.01
CA ALA A 32 8.86 -9.86 0.81
C ALA A 32 8.70 -10.17 2.31
N SER A 33 9.76 -9.95 3.07
CA SER A 33 9.78 -10.12 4.52
C SER A 33 8.83 -9.14 5.21
N ALA A 34 8.42 -9.48 6.44
CA ALA A 34 7.61 -8.58 7.26
C ALA A 34 8.28 -7.20 7.44
N LYS A 35 9.62 -7.15 7.54
CA LYS A 35 10.37 -5.90 7.66
C LYS A 35 10.27 -5.04 6.39
N GLU A 36 10.30 -5.66 5.21
CA GLU A 36 10.17 -4.92 3.93
C GLU A 36 8.76 -4.35 3.75
N ILE A 37 7.73 -5.05 4.24
CA ILE A 37 6.34 -4.61 4.12
C ILE A 37 5.92 -3.65 5.24
N ARG A 38 6.33 -3.91 6.48
CA ARG A 38 5.88 -3.18 7.68
C ARG A 38 6.87 -2.14 8.18
N GLY A 39 8.11 -2.17 7.71
CA GLY A 39 9.21 -1.39 8.27
C GLY A 39 9.83 -2.04 9.51
N ALA A 40 10.64 -1.28 10.23
CA ALA A 40 11.31 -1.72 11.44
C ALA A 40 10.33 -1.95 12.61
N THR A 41 10.69 -2.87 13.50
CA THR A 41 9.92 -3.15 14.73
C THR A 41 9.92 -1.94 15.67
N PRO A 42 8.79 -1.63 16.34
CA PRO A 42 8.73 -0.56 17.33
C PRO A 42 9.43 -0.90 18.67
N TYR A 43 9.90 -2.13 18.86
CA TYR A 43 10.48 -2.57 20.14
C TYR A 43 11.94 -2.18 20.35
N TYR A 44 12.63 -1.71 19.31
CA TYR A 44 14.03 -1.31 19.39
C TYR A 44 14.20 0.11 18.88
N GLU A 45 15.08 0.84 19.56
CA GLU A 45 15.60 2.11 19.07
C GLU A 45 16.36 1.89 17.76
N ILE A 46 16.18 2.82 16.82
CA ILE A 46 16.86 2.82 15.53
C ILE A 46 17.79 4.03 15.53
N PRO A 47 19.10 3.85 15.72
CA PRO A 47 20.04 4.96 15.66
C PRO A 47 20.14 5.48 14.21
N ASN A 48 20.22 6.79 14.05
CA ASN A 48 20.39 7.45 12.74
C ASN A 48 19.35 7.02 11.69
N GLU A 49 18.08 7.02 12.06
CA GLU A 49 16.97 6.66 11.16
C GLU A 49 17.08 7.36 9.81
N ALA A 50 16.98 6.59 8.73
CA ALA A 50 16.96 7.11 7.37
C ALA A 50 15.86 8.18 7.19
N PRO A 51 15.97 9.04 6.18
CA PRO A 51 14.97 10.08 5.95
C PRO A 51 13.56 9.50 5.76
N ALA A 52 12.57 10.13 6.40
CA ALA A 52 11.17 9.76 6.22
C ALA A 52 10.78 9.92 4.75
N LYS A 53 10.00 8.97 4.23
CA LYS A 53 9.54 8.99 2.84
C LYS A 53 8.05 8.76 2.76
N LEU A 54 7.38 9.60 1.99
CA LEU A 54 5.96 9.46 1.65
C LEU A 54 5.81 8.91 0.23
N ILE A 55 5.00 7.86 0.09
CA ILE A 55 4.54 7.29 -1.17
C ILE A 55 3.02 7.37 -1.18
N VAL A 56 2.47 7.93 -2.24
CA VAL A 56 1.03 8.08 -2.47
C VAL A 56 0.78 7.68 -3.91
N ASP A 57 -0.11 6.73 -4.11
CA ASP A 57 -0.45 6.22 -5.44
C ASP A 57 -1.57 7.05 -6.08
N ASP A 58 -1.92 6.75 -7.32
CA ASP A 58 -3.13 7.29 -7.94
C ASP A 58 -4.39 6.67 -7.32
N PRO A 59 -5.56 7.33 -7.41
CA PRO A 59 -6.78 6.74 -6.87
C PRO A 59 -7.20 5.49 -7.64
N LEU A 60 -7.84 4.55 -6.96
CA LEU A 60 -8.33 3.32 -7.58
C LEU A 60 -9.36 3.62 -8.68
N PRO A 61 -9.07 3.33 -9.98
CA PRO A 61 -9.87 3.83 -11.09
C PRO A 61 -11.34 3.35 -11.09
N HIS A 62 -11.56 2.09 -10.69
CA HIS A 62 -12.91 1.51 -10.66
C HIS A 62 -13.83 2.11 -9.59
N LEU A 63 -13.26 2.77 -8.57
CA LEU A 63 -14.00 3.46 -7.52
C LEU A 63 -14.27 4.91 -7.89
N LEU A 64 -13.33 5.56 -8.60
CA LEU A 64 -13.54 6.91 -9.14
C LEU A 64 -14.79 6.97 -10.03
N ALA A 65 -15.05 5.92 -10.82
CA ALA A 65 -16.26 5.80 -11.63
C ALA A 65 -17.57 5.80 -10.83
N LYS A 66 -17.50 5.53 -9.52
CA LYS A 66 -18.62 5.55 -8.56
C LYS A 66 -18.59 6.79 -7.65
N GLY A 67 -17.74 7.78 -7.94
CA GLY A 67 -17.60 8.98 -7.09
C GLY A 67 -16.90 8.70 -5.75
N VAL A 68 -16.15 7.60 -5.67
CA VAL A 68 -15.36 7.21 -4.49
C VAL A 68 -13.88 7.36 -4.81
N VAL A 69 -13.15 8.05 -3.95
CA VAL A 69 -11.73 8.32 -4.09
C VAL A 69 -10.98 7.55 -3.01
N TRP A 70 -10.47 6.38 -3.37
CA TRP A 70 -9.55 5.63 -2.51
C TRP A 70 -8.14 5.75 -3.03
N ILE A 71 -7.26 6.33 -2.21
CA ILE A 71 -5.86 6.56 -2.54
C ILE A 71 -5.01 5.79 -1.54
N GLN A 72 -4.29 4.80 -2.03
CA GLN A 72 -3.36 4.06 -1.20
C GLN A 72 -2.11 4.88 -0.95
N TRP A 73 -1.58 4.73 0.26
CA TRP A 73 -0.36 5.40 0.68
C TRP A 73 0.42 4.51 1.62
N ARG A 74 1.71 4.77 1.67
CA ARG A 74 2.60 4.18 2.66
C ARG A 74 3.73 5.13 2.98
N VAL A 75 4.41 4.84 4.07
CA VAL A 75 5.58 5.61 4.51
C VAL A 75 6.76 4.68 4.77
N GLU A 76 7.96 5.21 4.65
CA GLU A 76 9.20 4.55 5.04
C GLU A 76 9.91 5.41 6.09
N ASN A 77 10.59 4.77 7.04
CA ASN A 77 11.39 5.42 8.10
C ASN A 77 10.60 6.42 8.97
N VAL A 78 9.32 6.11 9.21
CA VAL A 78 8.45 6.79 10.17
C VAL A 78 7.29 5.85 10.50
N HIS A 79 6.85 5.88 11.76
CA HIS A 79 5.70 5.14 12.24
C HIS A 79 4.52 6.10 12.43
N ILE A 80 3.39 5.73 11.83
CA ILE A 80 2.16 6.51 11.91
C ILE A 80 1.39 6.08 13.16
N ALA A 81 1.16 7.03 14.08
CA ALA A 81 0.47 6.78 15.34
C ALA A 81 -0.14 8.07 15.90
N PRO A 82 -1.22 8.00 16.71
CA PRO A 82 -1.85 9.15 17.35
C PRO A 82 -1.07 9.61 18.60
N VAL A 83 0.22 9.89 18.43
CA VAL A 83 1.14 10.36 19.47
C VAL A 83 1.74 11.68 19.00
N PHE A 84 1.42 12.75 19.72
CA PHE A 84 1.67 14.12 19.28
C PHE A 84 2.48 14.93 20.30
N GLY A 85 2.99 16.06 19.83
CA GLY A 85 3.66 17.07 20.64
C GLY A 85 5.19 16.97 20.61
N LYS A 86 5.84 18.06 21.02
CA LYS A 86 7.30 18.21 20.96
C LYS A 86 8.08 17.10 21.67
N ALA A 87 7.56 16.55 22.76
CA ALA A 87 8.23 15.46 23.49
C ALA A 87 8.38 14.19 22.64
N ALA A 88 7.42 13.92 21.74
CA ALA A 88 7.46 12.76 20.85
C ALA A 88 8.53 12.88 19.76
N LEU A 89 9.17 14.04 19.57
CA LEU A 89 10.31 14.17 18.65
C LEU A 89 11.56 13.40 19.12
N GLY A 90 11.63 13.08 20.41
CA GLY A 90 12.76 12.36 21.01
C GLY A 90 12.59 10.84 21.09
N VAL A 91 11.52 10.26 20.52
CA VAL A 91 11.27 8.82 20.58
C VAL A 91 11.78 8.13 19.32
N SER A 92 12.13 6.85 19.46
CA SER A 92 12.48 5.97 18.34
C SER A 92 11.71 4.64 18.47
N PRO A 93 11.19 4.08 17.37
CA PRO A 93 11.21 4.63 16.01
C PRO A 93 10.47 5.96 15.86
N ARG A 94 10.91 6.78 14.91
CA ARG A 94 10.37 8.13 14.67
C ARG A 94 8.88 8.10 14.41
N LEU A 95 8.15 9.03 15.02
CA LEU A 95 6.70 9.17 14.86
C LEU A 95 6.31 10.30 13.92
N GLY A 96 5.16 10.11 13.26
CA GLY A 96 4.52 11.12 12.42
C GLY A 96 3.08 10.77 12.09
N HIS A 97 2.48 11.58 11.23
CA HIS A 97 1.13 11.40 10.71
C HIS A 97 0.97 12.17 9.39
N LEU A 98 -0.18 12.03 8.74
CA LEU A 98 -0.47 12.77 7.51
C LEU A 98 -1.30 14.01 7.81
N HIS A 99 -1.03 15.10 7.10
CA HIS A 99 -2.00 16.17 6.83
C HIS A 99 -2.56 15.98 5.43
N VAL A 100 -3.89 15.95 5.32
CA VAL A 100 -4.58 15.71 4.04
C VAL A 100 -5.50 16.88 3.71
N GLN A 101 -5.26 17.52 2.57
CA GLN A 101 -5.96 18.72 2.12
C GLN A 101 -6.55 18.49 0.73
N VAL A 102 -7.84 18.77 0.56
CA VAL A 102 -8.55 18.68 -0.72
C VAL A 102 -8.65 20.06 -1.35
N ASP A 103 -8.39 20.18 -2.65
CA ASP A 103 -8.62 21.37 -3.49
C ASP A 103 -8.12 22.71 -2.93
N ASP A 104 -6.97 22.69 -2.23
CA ASP A 104 -6.42 23.86 -1.52
C ASP A 104 -7.41 24.54 -0.55
N LEU A 105 -8.43 23.83 -0.09
CA LEU A 105 -9.38 24.33 0.91
C LEU A 105 -8.62 24.79 2.16
N PRO A 106 -9.09 25.83 2.88
CA PRO A 106 -8.35 26.40 4.01
C PRO A 106 -8.23 25.45 5.21
N TRP A 107 -8.86 24.28 5.15
CA TRP A 107 -8.84 23.24 6.16
C TRP A 107 -8.23 21.94 5.61
N TRP A 108 -7.70 21.15 6.53
CA TRP A 108 -7.20 19.79 6.31
C TRP A 108 -7.50 18.98 7.57
N TRP A 109 -7.36 17.66 7.49
CA TRP A 109 -7.39 16.80 8.67
C TRP A 109 -6.04 16.13 8.90
N ALA A 110 -5.82 15.68 10.14
CA ALA A 110 -4.72 14.82 10.50
C ALA A 110 -5.17 13.35 10.40
N ASP A 111 -4.40 12.51 9.72
CA ASP A 111 -4.58 11.05 9.72
C ASP A 111 -3.40 10.35 10.41
N PRO A 112 -3.60 9.92 11.68
CA PRO A 112 -2.62 9.15 12.44
C PRO A 112 -2.94 7.65 12.49
N SER A 113 -3.82 7.14 11.62
CA SER A 113 -4.41 5.79 11.75
C SER A 113 -3.51 4.66 11.24
N ASN A 114 -2.60 4.95 10.31
CA ASN A 114 -1.86 3.95 9.54
C ASN A 114 -2.75 2.97 8.76
N ILE A 115 -3.99 3.37 8.42
CA ILE A 115 -4.96 2.52 7.73
C ILE A 115 -4.58 2.26 6.25
N ASN A 116 -3.51 2.89 5.75
CA ASN A 116 -2.93 2.77 4.40
C ASN A 116 -3.75 3.32 3.22
N THR A 117 -4.97 3.82 3.47
CA THR A 117 -5.86 4.32 2.42
C THR A 117 -6.53 5.61 2.88
N ILE A 118 -6.47 6.65 2.05
CA ILE A 118 -7.33 7.82 2.19
C ILE A 118 -8.66 7.48 1.50
N ASP A 119 -9.76 7.61 2.24
CA ASP A 119 -11.12 7.38 1.78
C ASP A 119 -11.88 8.71 1.71
N LEU A 120 -12.31 9.10 0.50
CA LEU A 120 -13.05 10.33 0.24
C LEU A 120 -14.22 10.08 -0.71
N ALA A 121 -15.29 10.81 -0.45
CA ALA A 121 -16.64 10.57 -0.94
C ALA A 121 -17.34 11.89 -1.23
N GLY A 122 -18.24 11.93 -2.22
CA GLY A 122 -19.15 13.08 -2.39
C GLY A 122 -18.54 14.32 -3.04
N LEU A 123 -17.37 14.20 -3.67
CA LEU A 123 -16.84 15.26 -4.53
C LEU A 123 -17.74 15.46 -5.76
N PRO A 124 -18.00 16.71 -6.19
CA PRO A 124 -18.77 16.96 -7.40
C PRO A 124 -18.03 16.42 -8.65
N PRO A 125 -18.74 16.17 -9.77
CA PRO A 125 -18.07 15.89 -11.04
C PRO A 125 -17.10 17.01 -11.44
N GLY A 126 -15.93 16.63 -11.95
CA GLY A 126 -14.90 17.59 -12.37
C GLY A 126 -13.50 17.26 -11.85
N PRO A 127 -12.52 18.14 -12.15
CA PRO A 127 -11.14 17.97 -11.73
C PRO A 127 -10.97 18.31 -10.24
N HIS A 128 -10.22 17.46 -9.55
CA HIS A 128 -9.89 17.60 -8.13
C HIS A 128 -8.41 17.32 -7.89
N LYS A 129 -7.94 17.75 -6.72
CA LYS A 129 -6.62 17.35 -6.21
C LYS A 129 -6.65 17.14 -4.71
N ILE A 130 -5.77 16.25 -4.26
CA ILE A 130 -5.48 16.07 -2.84
C ILE A 130 -3.99 16.30 -2.61
N LYS A 131 -3.66 17.08 -1.58
CA LYS A 131 -2.30 17.26 -1.08
C LYS A 131 -2.16 16.44 0.20
N VAL A 132 -1.25 15.48 0.17
CA VAL A 132 -0.88 14.64 1.32
C VAL A 132 0.50 15.07 1.77
N THR A 133 0.63 15.48 3.01
CA THR A 133 1.91 15.91 3.59
C THR A 133 2.22 15.06 4.82
N LEU A 134 3.38 14.43 4.82
CA LEU A 134 3.87 13.69 5.97
C LEU A 134 4.52 14.67 6.94
N VAL A 135 4.04 14.69 8.17
CA VAL A 135 4.52 15.58 9.24
C VAL A 135 5.01 14.76 10.43
N ASN A 136 5.93 15.33 11.20
CA ASN A 136 6.37 14.75 12.47
C ASN A 136 5.29 14.92 13.55
N ALA A 137 5.52 14.30 14.71
CA ALA A 137 4.61 14.38 15.85
C ALA A 137 4.32 15.82 16.34
N ASN A 138 5.14 16.81 15.96
CA ASN A 138 4.96 18.23 16.30
C ASN A 138 4.32 19.05 15.17
N HIS A 139 3.69 18.40 14.17
CA HIS A 139 3.04 19.02 13.01
C HIS A 139 3.99 19.74 12.04
N GLU A 140 5.29 19.44 12.07
CA GLU A 140 6.25 20.00 11.12
C GLU A 140 6.41 19.04 9.94
N ALA A 141 6.33 19.57 8.71
CA ALA A 141 6.48 18.75 7.51
C ALA A 141 7.90 18.16 7.43
N PHE A 142 7.98 16.88 7.08
CA PHE A 142 9.27 16.30 6.70
C PHE A 142 9.75 16.91 5.38
N PRO A 143 11.04 17.26 5.24
CA PRO A 143 11.56 17.88 4.03
C PRO A 143 11.24 17.07 2.76
N GLY A 144 10.58 17.72 1.80
CA GLY A 144 10.21 17.10 0.51
C GLY A 144 9.10 16.03 0.58
N GLN A 145 8.47 15.83 1.74
CA GLN A 145 7.45 14.78 1.93
C GLN A 145 6.02 15.34 1.81
N SER A 146 5.77 16.00 0.69
CA SER A 146 4.42 16.40 0.26
C SER A 146 4.16 15.89 -1.16
N ARG A 147 2.95 15.38 -1.41
CA ARG A 147 2.52 14.84 -2.71
C ARG A 147 1.16 15.44 -3.06
N ILE A 148 1.03 15.83 -4.33
CA ILE A 148 -0.24 16.27 -4.90
C ILE A 148 -0.68 15.20 -5.88
N VAL A 149 -1.83 14.58 -5.64
CA VAL A 149 -2.49 13.65 -6.56
C VAL A 149 -3.66 14.37 -7.20
N LYS A 150 -3.70 14.38 -8.53
CA LYS A 150 -4.77 15.01 -9.32
C LYS A 150 -5.63 13.91 -9.93
N PHE A 151 -6.94 14.11 -9.93
CA PHE A 151 -7.88 13.15 -10.50
C PHE A 151 -9.13 13.88 -11.00
N THR A 152 -10.02 13.15 -11.64
CA THR A 152 -11.30 13.68 -12.15
C THR A 152 -12.41 12.75 -11.75
N ILE A 153 -13.47 13.32 -11.17
CA ILE A 153 -14.73 12.60 -10.92
C ILE A 153 -15.55 12.68 -12.22
N PRO A 154 -15.93 11.54 -12.83
CA PRO A 154 -16.72 11.53 -14.05
C PRO A 154 -18.11 12.14 -13.86
N GLU A 155 -18.68 12.69 -14.93
CA GLU A 155 -20.10 13.04 -14.96
C GLU A 155 -20.99 11.82 -14.69
N GLY A 156 -22.05 11.99 -13.90
CA GLY A 156 -22.97 10.92 -13.55
C GLY A 156 -22.42 9.89 -12.54
N ALA A 157 -21.21 10.09 -12.01
CA ALA A 157 -20.70 9.33 -10.88
C ALA A 157 -21.57 9.64 -9.65
N VAL A 158 -22.53 8.77 -9.35
CA VAL A 158 -23.37 8.88 -8.16
C VAL A 158 -22.58 8.32 -6.99
N SER A 159 -22.38 9.16 -5.99
CA SER A 159 -21.77 8.79 -4.70
C SER A 159 -22.72 7.87 -3.93
N ASP A 160 -22.84 6.61 -4.35
CA ASP A 160 -23.56 5.57 -3.61
C ASP A 160 -22.66 5.07 -2.46
N HIS A 161 -22.54 5.89 -1.40
CA HIS A 161 -21.82 5.53 -0.16
C HIS A 161 -22.72 4.75 0.78
N SER A 162 -23.41 3.73 0.25
CA SER A 162 -24.05 2.72 1.09
C SER A 162 -22.99 1.71 1.55
N HIS A 163 -22.77 1.62 2.86
CA HIS A 163 -22.00 0.55 3.49
C HIS A 163 -22.88 -0.68 3.75
#